data_AF-A0A5B7G912-F1
#
_entry.id   AF-A0A5B7G912-F1
#
_cell.length_a   1.000
_cell.length_b   1.000
_cell.length_c   1.000
_cell.angle_alpha   90.00
_cell.angle_beta   90.00
_cell.angle_gamma   90.00
#
_symmetry.space_group_name_H-M   'P 1'
#
loop_
_entity.id
_entity.type
_entity.pdbx_description
1 polymer ?
#
loop_
_entity_poly.entity_id
_entity_poly.type
_entity_poly.pdbx_seq_one_letter_code
_entity_poly.pdbx_strand_id
1 'polypeptide(L)'
;MSRLVIQRCVEDLWVKHMRILFKHLPDKWVLSPLQPNRKISSKWFAFRDVAKGCNDGWTSMYGVVVFHYRWNKKMLQGQIMYRVAGQKCSGSCSSEWFEMPLWYPEEAQKVITNLYYKIASQYYNLVTPQYIRTRRYGRPAAHHNRNLCEGCISGLCKMDPVASKVSVCE
;
A
#
# COMPACT_ATOMS: atom_id res chain seq x y z
N MET A 1 18.30 -11.71 -6.50
CA MET A 1 17.17 -11.07 -7.21
C MET A 1 17.31 -9.55 -7.02
N SER A 2 17.25 -8.73 -8.07
CA SER A 2 17.49 -7.28 -7.94
C SER A 2 16.24 -6.52 -7.43
N ARG A 3 16.44 -5.35 -6.82
CA ARG A 3 15.37 -4.47 -6.29
C ARG A 3 14.24 -4.21 -7.29
N LEU A 4 14.60 -3.95 -8.55
CA LEU A 4 13.65 -3.68 -9.64
C LEU A 4 12.79 -4.91 -9.97
N VAL A 5 13.32 -6.13 -9.83
CA VAL A 5 12.57 -7.37 -10.09
C VAL A 5 11.51 -7.59 -9.03
N ILE A 6 11.86 -7.40 -7.75
CA ILE A 6 10.90 -7.55 -6.62
C ILE A 6 9.75 -6.55 -6.76
N GLN A 7 10.06 -5.29 -7.09
CA GLN A 7 9.04 -4.27 -7.30
C GLN A 7 8.08 -4.63 -8.43
N ARG A 8 8.61 -5.05 -9.58
CA ARG A 8 7.80 -5.47 -10.73
C ARG A 8 6.90 -6.65 -10.40
N CYS A 9 7.40 -7.67 -9.69
CA CYS A 9 6.59 -8.84 -9.33
C CYS A 9 5.37 -8.49 -8.46
N VAL A 10 5.53 -7.60 -7.49
CA VAL A 10 4.40 -7.18 -6.62
C VAL A 10 3.43 -6.29 -7.39
N GLU A 11 3.94 -5.37 -8.20
CA GLU A 11 3.11 -4.52 -9.05
C GLU A 11 2.29 -5.35 -10.06
N ASP A 12 2.89 -6.37 -10.67
CA ASP A 12 2.21 -7.28 -11.59
C ASP A 12 1.06 -8.03 -10.90
N LEU A 13 1.28 -8.48 -9.66
CA LEU A 13 0.22 -9.10 -8.84
C LEU A 13 -0.91 -8.10 -8.55
N TRP A 14 -0.58 -6.86 -8.19
CA TRP A 14 -1.58 -5.83 -7.96
C TRP A 14 -2.38 -5.48 -9.21
N VAL A 15 -1.71 -5.30 -10.34
CA VAL A 15 -2.36 -5.00 -11.62
C VAL A 15 -3.26 -6.16 -12.04
N LYS A 16 -2.80 -7.41 -11.92
CA LYS A 16 -3.60 -8.60 -12.22
C LYS A 16 -4.85 -8.67 -11.35
N HIS A 17 -4.71 -8.44 -10.05
CA HIS A 17 -5.84 -8.48 -9.11
C HIS A 17 -6.81 -7.31 -9.33
N MET A 18 -6.28 -6.11 -9.62
CA MET A 18 -7.10 -4.95 -9.99
C MET A 18 -7.92 -5.21 -11.25
N ARG A 19 -7.35 -5.83 -12.29
CA ARG A 19 -8.11 -6.19 -13.50
C ARG A 19 -9.30 -7.09 -13.19
N ILE A 20 -9.17 -7.99 -12.22
CA ILE A 20 -10.25 -8.91 -11.82
C ILE A 20 -11.35 -8.16 -11.05
N LEU A 21 -10.98 -7.34 -10.07
CA LEU A 21 -11.95 -6.66 -9.20
C LEU A 21 -12.60 -5.45 -9.87
N PHE A 22 -11.81 -4.61 -10.53
CA PHE A 22 -12.27 -3.33 -11.08
C PHE A 22 -13.03 -3.48 -12.40
N LYS A 23 -13.02 -4.66 -13.05
CA LYS A 23 -13.88 -4.93 -14.22
C LYS A 23 -15.38 -4.81 -13.91
N HIS A 24 -15.74 -4.88 -12.63
CA HIS A 24 -17.12 -4.75 -12.16
C HIS A 24 -17.53 -3.30 -11.92
N LEU A 25 -16.61 -2.34 -12.04
CA LEU A 25 -16.91 -0.92 -11.97
C LEU A 25 -17.12 -0.36 -13.38
N PRO A 26 -18.01 0.63 -13.56
CA PRO A 26 -18.29 1.20 -14.89
C PRO A 26 -17.12 2.02 -15.44
N ASP A 27 -16.27 2.58 -14.57
CA ASP A 27 -15.14 3.41 -14.97
C ASP A 27 -13.83 2.63 -15.06
N LYS A 28 -12.92 3.13 -15.91
CA LYS A 28 -11.56 2.59 -16.00
C LYS A 28 -10.71 3.10 -14.84
N TRP A 29 -10.05 2.20 -14.12
CA TRP A 29 -9.10 2.55 -13.06
C TRP A 29 -7.67 2.19 -13.46
N VAL A 30 -6.72 3.11 -13.24
CA VAL A 30 -5.30 2.91 -13.54
C VAL A 30 -4.45 3.00 -12.28
N LEU A 31 -3.49 2.09 -12.15
CA LEU A 31 -2.51 2.05 -11.06
C LEU A 31 -1.15 2.55 -11.57
N SER A 32 -0.46 3.34 -10.77
CA SER A 32 0.89 3.83 -11.09
C SER A 32 1.72 4.08 -9.82
N PRO A 33 3.04 3.95 -9.87
CA PRO A 33 3.88 4.31 -8.73
C PRO A 33 3.83 5.82 -8.47
N LEU A 34 3.79 6.20 -7.19
CA LEU A 34 3.98 7.58 -6.77
C LEU A 34 5.45 7.95 -6.91
N GLN A 35 5.75 8.94 -7.74
CA GLN A 35 7.12 9.44 -7.87
C GLN A 35 7.58 10.16 -6.59
N PRO A 36 8.85 10.03 -6.17
CA PRO A 36 9.33 10.54 -4.88
C PRO A 36 9.04 12.03 -4.62
N ASN A 37 9.12 12.87 -5.65
CA ASN A 37 8.97 14.32 -5.53
C ASN A 37 7.55 14.82 -5.87
N ARG A 38 6.61 13.91 -6.13
CA ARG A 38 5.25 14.29 -6.53
C ARG A 38 4.45 14.75 -5.32
N LYS A 39 4.14 16.04 -5.26
CA LYS A 39 3.17 16.57 -4.29
C LYS A 39 1.77 16.05 -4.61
N ILE A 40 1.07 15.56 -3.59
CA ILE A 40 -0.30 15.08 -3.71
C ILE A 40 -1.24 16.18 -3.22
N SER A 41 -2.13 16.64 -4.10
CA SER A 41 -3.10 17.67 -3.73
C SER A 41 -4.20 17.11 -2.82
N SER A 42 -4.87 18.01 -2.10
CA SER A 42 -6.01 17.68 -1.22
C SER A 42 -7.21 17.04 -1.91
N LYS A 43 -7.25 17.05 -3.25
CA LYS A 43 -8.29 16.40 -4.06
C LYS A 43 -8.17 14.88 -4.11
N TRP A 44 -7.08 14.32 -3.61
CA TRP A 44 -6.86 12.87 -3.55
C TRP A 44 -7.27 12.33 -2.19
N PHE A 45 -7.95 11.19 -2.18
CA PHE A 45 -8.13 10.41 -0.96
C PHE A 45 -6.89 9.54 -0.74
N ALA A 46 -6.58 9.26 0.52
CA ALA A 46 -5.55 8.32 0.90
C ALA A 46 -6.19 7.09 1.55
N PHE A 47 -5.70 5.91 1.18
CA PHE A 47 -6.02 4.65 1.80
C PHE A 47 -4.71 3.91 2.08
N ARG A 48 -4.49 3.56 3.34
CA ARG A 48 -3.29 2.88 3.78
C ARG A 48 -3.63 1.45 4.18
N ASP A 49 -2.78 0.53 3.77
CA ASP A 49 -2.84 -0.86 4.20
C ASP A 49 -1.45 -1.34 4.64
N VAL A 50 -1.44 -2.37 5.48
CA VAL A 50 -0.22 -2.97 6.02
C VAL A 50 -0.27 -4.47 5.80
N ALA A 51 0.76 -5.07 5.20
CA ALA A 51 0.86 -6.52 5.05
C ALA A 51 0.94 -7.24 6.41
N LYS A 52 1.54 -6.60 7.41
CA LYS A 52 1.53 -7.05 8.82
C LYS A 52 1.72 -5.84 9.76
N GLY A 53 1.01 -5.85 10.89
CA GLY A 53 1.11 -4.84 11.93
C GLY A 53 2.25 -5.09 12.91
N CYS A 54 2.74 -4.03 13.55
CA CYS A 54 3.82 -4.07 14.54
C CYS A 54 3.45 -4.96 15.74
N ASN A 55 3.89 -6.21 15.72
CA ASN A 55 4.46 -6.92 16.85
C ASN A 55 5.18 -8.18 16.33
N ASP A 56 6.46 -8.24 16.68
CA ASP A 56 7.42 -9.32 16.50
C ASP A 56 7.96 -9.60 15.08
N GLY A 57 9.29 -9.78 15.07
CA GLY A 57 10.36 -9.69 14.06
C GLY A 57 10.23 -10.03 12.57
N TRP A 58 11.17 -10.77 11.94
CA TRP A 58 11.56 -10.62 10.51
C TRP A 58 11.23 -11.74 9.48
N THR A 59 10.53 -11.33 8.41
CA THR A 59 10.56 -11.68 6.95
C THR A 59 9.37 -10.92 6.34
N SER A 60 9.48 -10.07 5.31
CA SER A 60 8.31 -9.37 4.65
C SER A 60 7.24 -8.72 5.56
N MET A 61 7.55 -8.46 6.82
CA MET A 61 6.56 -8.33 7.90
C MET A 61 6.20 -6.90 8.30
N TYR A 62 6.58 -5.91 7.47
CA TYR A 62 6.31 -4.49 7.72
C TYR A 62 6.00 -3.70 6.45
N GLY A 63 5.54 -4.37 5.38
CA GLY A 63 5.15 -3.70 4.14
C GLY A 63 3.96 -2.78 4.37
N VAL A 64 4.21 -1.47 4.44
CA VAL A 64 3.16 -0.45 4.45
C VAL A 64 3.00 0.05 3.02
N VAL A 65 1.77 0.05 2.52
CA VAL A 65 1.43 0.67 1.24
C VAL A 65 0.41 1.78 1.47
N VAL A 66 0.65 2.92 0.84
CA VAL A 66 -0.30 4.04 0.79
C VAL A 66 -0.75 4.17 -0.65
N PHE A 67 -2.07 4.08 -0.84
CA PHE A 67 -2.75 4.34 -2.10
C PHE A 67 -3.39 5.72 -2.04
N HIS A 68 -3.03 6.56 -3.00
CA HIS A 68 -3.71 7.82 -3.25
C HIS A 68 -4.61 7.65 -4.45
N TYR A 69 -5.89 7.93 -4.30
CA TYR A 69 -6.86 7.66 -5.34
C TYR A 69 -7.82 8.85 -5.55
N ARG A 70 -8.17 9.07 -6.81
CA ARG A 70 -9.16 10.07 -7.21
C ARG A 70 -10.00 9.55 -8.38
N TRP A 71 -11.22 10.04 -8.47
CA TRP A 71 -12.09 9.76 -9.62
C TRP A 71 -12.40 11.05 -10.38
N ASN A 72 -12.23 11.00 -11.69
CA ASN A 72 -12.68 12.06 -12.59
C ASN A 72 -13.97 11.61 -13.28
N LYS A 73 -15.10 12.06 -12.74
CA LYS A 73 -16.44 11.79 -13.29
C LYS A 73 -16.60 12.19 -14.76
N LYS A 74 -15.96 13.29 -15.19
CA LYS A 74 -16.08 13.79 -16.57
C LYS A 74 -15.39 12.88 -17.59
N MET A 75 -14.31 12.24 -17.18
CA MET A 75 -13.52 11.34 -18.04
C MET A 75 -13.87 9.86 -17.83
N LEU A 76 -14.83 9.58 -16.96
CA LEU A 76 -15.18 8.23 -16.51
C LEU A 76 -13.94 7.38 -16.17
N GLN A 77 -13.00 8.00 -15.44
CA GLN A 77 -11.69 7.42 -15.17
C GLN A 77 -11.24 7.69 -13.74
N GLY A 78 -10.84 6.61 -13.06
CA GLY A 78 -10.18 6.65 -11.78
C GLY A 78 -8.67 6.50 -11.88
N GLN A 79 -7.95 7.15 -10.98
CA GLN A 79 -6.49 7.09 -10.89
C GLN A 79 -6.10 6.66 -9.48
N ILE A 80 -5.13 5.75 -9.42
CA ILE A 80 -4.52 5.26 -8.18
C ILE A 80 -3.02 5.43 -8.32
N MET A 81 -2.43 6.09 -7.34
CA MET A 81 -0.98 6.17 -7.14
C MET A 81 -0.62 5.41 -5.87
N TYR A 82 0.46 4.63 -5.88
CA TYR A 82 0.88 3.90 -4.70
C TYR A 82 2.30 4.26 -4.27
N ARG A 83 2.55 4.25 -2.95
CA ARG A 83 3.90 4.28 -2.38
C ARG A 83 4.03 3.14 -1.39
N VAL A 84 5.11 2.37 -1.50
CA VAL A 84 5.47 1.34 -0.53
C VAL A 84 6.56 1.88 0.38
N ALA A 85 6.35 1.80 1.68
CA ALA A 85 7.39 2.10 2.66
C ALA A 85 8.43 0.98 2.67
N GLY A 86 9.70 1.35 2.53
CA GLY A 86 10.83 0.46 2.55
C GLY A 86 11.39 0.18 3.95
N GLN A 87 12.39 -0.69 3.98
CA GLN A 87 13.13 -1.08 5.19
C GLN A 87 14.64 -1.07 4.92
N LYS A 88 15.44 -0.63 5.88
CA LYS A 88 16.90 -0.73 5.83
C LYS A 88 17.38 -2.09 6.34
N CYS A 89 18.45 -2.62 5.75
CA CYS A 89 19.15 -3.80 6.27
C CYS A 89 19.72 -3.50 7.67
N SER A 90 19.63 -4.45 8.60
CA SER A 90 20.16 -4.33 9.96
C SER A 90 21.55 -4.97 10.14
N GLY A 91 22.10 -5.59 9.10
CA GLY A 91 23.35 -6.35 9.12
C GLY A 91 24.54 -5.61 8.49
N SER A 92 25.52 -6.36 7.99
CA SER A 92 26.74 -5.83 7.33
C SER A 92 26.49 -5.06 6.03
N CYS A 93 25.24 -5.00 5.56
CA CYS A 93 24.85 -4.07 4.51
C CYS A 93 24.78 -2.66 5.08
N SER A 94 25.83 -1.84 4.86
CA SER A 94 25.87 -0.41 5.21
C SER A 94 24.98 0.45 4.29
N SER A 95 23.78 -0.02 3.96
CA SER A 95 22.89 0.67 3.04
C SER A 95 22.16 1.79 3.77
N GLU A 96 22.48 3.04 3.40
CA GLU A 96 21.71 4.20 3.86
C GLU A 96 20.29 4.23 3.26
N TRP A 97 20.02 3.39 2.27
CA TRP A 97 18.81 3.42 1.45
C TRP A 97 17.74 2.46 1.97
N PHE A 98 16.47 2.88 1.85
CA PHE A 98 15.34 1.99 2.08
C PHE A 98 15.14 1.04 0.90
N GLU A 99 14.97 -0.24 1.20
CA GLU A 99 14.69 -1.29 0.24
C GLU A 99 13.21 -1.68 0.26
N MET A 100 12.69 -2.05 -0.91
CA MET A 100 11.30 -2.49 -1.00
C MET A 100 11.13 -3.84 -0.28
N PRO A 101 10.15 -3.97 0.63
CA PRO A 101 9.90 -5.25 1.28
C PRO A 101 9.38 -6.26 0.27
N LEU A 102 9.72 -7.53 0.49
CA LEU A 102 9.05 -8.64 -0.19
C LEU A 102 7.57 -8.65 0.22
N TRP A 103 6.67 -8.95 -0.71
CA TRP A 103 5.25 -9.18 -0.41
C TRP A 103 4.89 -10.63 -0.72
N TYR A 104 4.18 -11.27 0.20
CA TYR A 104 3.55 -12.55 -0.11
C TYR A 104 2.37 -12.33 -1.06
N PRO A 105 2.11 -13.23 -2.02
CA PRO A 105 1.05 -13.05 -3.00
C PRO A 105 -0.33 -12.77 -2.38
N GLU A 106 -0.69 -13.48 -1.32
CA GLU A 106 -1.96 -13.31 -0.61
C GLU A 106 -2.07 -11.96 0.10
N GLU A 107 -0.96 -11.45 0.64
CA GLU A 107 -0.89 -10.11 1.24
C GLU A 107 -1.03 -9.03 0.18
N ALA A 108 -0.36 -9.20 -0.97
CA ALA A 108 -0.48 -8.30 -2.11
C ALA A 108 -1.92 -8.26 -2.68
N GLN A 109 -2.58 -9.42 -2.78
CA GLN A 109 -3.98 -9.49 -3.23
C GLN A 109 -4.93 -8.79 -2.24
N LYS A 110 -4.76 -9.06 -0.94
CA LYS A 110 -5.63 -8.50 0.10
C LYS A 110 -5.63 -6.97 0.11
N VAL A 111 -4.46 -6.32 0.01
CA VAL A 111 -4.41 -4.85 0.04
C VAL A 111 -5.15 -4.22 -1.14
N ILE A 112 -5.16 -4.88 -2.30
CA ILE A 112 -5.93 -4.46 -3.47
C ILE A 112 -7.42 -4.74 -3.30
N THR A 113 -7.80 -5.86 -2.68
CA THR A 113 -9.20 -6.14 -2.33
C THR A 113 -9.76 -5.06 -1.39
N ASN A 114 -9.01 -4.70 -0.36
CA ASN A 114 -9.43 -3.65 0.58
C ASN A 114 -9.52 -2.27 -0.10
N LEU A 115 -8.56 -1.94 -0.97
CA LEU A 115 -8.61 -0.73 -1.79
C LEU A 115 -9.84 -0.70 -2.69
N TYR A 116 -10.18 -1.82 -3.33
CA TYR A 116 -11.39 -1.96 -4.13
C TYR A 116 -12.65 -1.70 -3.28
N TYR A 117 -12.79 -2.33 -2.11
CA TYR A 117 -13.93 -2.08 -1.23
C TYR A 117 -14.03 -0.62 -0.81
N LYS A 118 -12.89 0.05 -0.60
CA LYS A 118 -12.86 1.47 -0.28
C LYS A 118 -13.31 2.33 -1.46
N ILE A 119 -12.85 2.06 -2.67
CA ILE A 119 -13.24 2.82 -3.87
C ILE A 119 -14.71 2.58 -4.23
N ALA A 120 -15.15 1.33 -4.20
CA ALA A 120 -16.52 0.90 -4.47
C ALA A 120 -17.53 1.58 -3.54
N SER A 121 -17.26 1.58 -2.23
CA SER A 121 -18.11 2.30 -1.28
C SER A 121 -18.05 3.82 -1.46
N GLN A 122 -16.85 4.39 -1.64
CA GLN A 122 -16.66 5.85 -1.66
C GLN A 122 -17.23 6.54 -2.91
N TYR A 123 -17.10 5.95 -4.10
CA TYR A 123 -17.47 6.60 -5.36
C TYR A 123 -18.72 6.03 -6.02
N TYR A 124 -19.05 4.78 -5.72
CA TYR A 124 -20.15 4.06 -6.34
C TYR A 124 -21.29 3.71 -5.37
N ASN A 125 -21.13 4.07 -4.09
CA ASN A 125 -22.10 3.76 -3.02
C ASN A 125 -22.47 2.27 -2.95
N LEU A 126 -21.56 1.37 -3.36
CA LEU A 126 -21.77 -0.06 -3.28
C LEU A 126 -21.63 -0.51 -1.82
N VAL A 127 -22.49 -1.45 -1.40
CA VAL A 127 -22.34 -2.14 -0.12
C VAL A 127 -21.16 -3.10 -0.25
N THR A 128 -20.13 -2.90 0.57
CA THR A 128 -18.90 -3.71 0.53
C THR A 128 -18.70 -4.48 1.83
N PRO A 129 -18.03 -5.64 1.78
CA PRO A 129 -17.68 -6.39 2.99
C PRO A 129 -16.83 -5.56 3.96
N GLN A 130 -16.78 -6.02 5.21
CA GLN A 130 -15.86 -5.44 6.18
C GLN A 130 -14.41 -5.60 5.72
N TYR A 131 -13.61 -4.59 6.07
CA TYR A 131 -12.19 -4.52 5.79
C TYR A 131 -11.45 -5.77 6.32
N ILE A 132 -10.67 -6.42 5.44
CA ILE A 132 -9.94 -7.65 5.79
C ILE A 132 -8.73 -7.27 6.64
N ARG A 133 -8.89 -7.41 7.96
CA ARG A 133 -7.86 -7.12 8.97
C ARG A 133 -6.90 -8.27 9.23
N THR A 134 -7.30 -9.50 8.90
CA THR A 134 -6.46 -10.68 9.11
C THR A 134 -5.14 -10.52 8.37
N ARG A 135 -4.04 -10.85 9.07
CA ARG A 135 -2.67 -10.79 8.57
C ARG A 135 -2.08 -12.19 8.63
N ARG A 136 -1.23 -12.53 7.67
CA ARG A 136 -0.45 -13.76 7.75
C ARG A 136 0.37 -13.78 9.06
N TYR A 137 0.24 -14.87 9.81
CA TYR A 137 1.18 -15.16 10.89
C TYR A 137 2.55 -15.43 10.30
N GLY A 138 3.55 -14.66 10.70
CA GLY A 138 4.94 -14.98 10.39
C GLY A 138 5.69 -15.42 11.64
N ARG A 139 6.87 -16.01 11.42
CA ARG A 139 7.80 -16.46 12.48
C ARG A 139 9.08 -15.64 12.44
N PRO A 140 9.04 -14.45 13.04
CA PRO A 140 10.22 -13.63 13.29
C PRO A 140 11.50 -14.32 13.73
N ALA A 141 12.63 -13.97 13.12
CA ALA A 141 13.94 -14.25 13.73
C ALA A 141 14.37 -13.19 14.79
N ALA A 142 14.08 -11.90 14.57
CA ALA A 142 14.53 -10.80 15.45
C ALA A 142 13.55 -9.62 15.48
N HIS A 143 13.32 -9.02 16.66
CA HIS A 143 12.32 -7.96 16.89
C HIS A 143 12.36 -6.78 15.91
N HIS A 144 11.21 -6.11 15.75
CA HIS A 144 11.07 -4.94 14.88
C HIS A 144 11.98 -3.78 15.32
N ASN A 145 12.83 -3.29 14.41
CA ASN A 145 13.58 -2.05 14.63
C ASN A 145 12.91 -0.88 13.91
N ARG A 146 12.30 0.02 14.69
CA ARG A 146 11.60 1.22 14.19
C ARG A 146 12.51 2.16 13.41
N ASN A 147 13.80 2.23 13.77
CA ASN A 147 14.78 3.12 13.15
C ASN A 147 15.22 2.65 11.76
N LEU A 148 14.85 1.42 11.38
CA LEU A 148 15.12 0.85 10.05
C LEU A 148 13.86 0.81 9.19
N CYS A 149 12.70 1.23 9.70
CA CYS A 149 11.42 1.14 8.99
C CYS A 149 10.99 2.53 8.50
N GLU A 150 10.92 2.73 7.18
CA GLU A 150 10.49 3.99 6.58
C GLU A 150 9.07 4.38 7.04
N GLY A 151 8.21 3.38 7.21
CA GLY A 151 6.84 3.59 7.70
C GLY A 151 6.80 4.08 9.15
N CYS A 152 7.69 3.60 10.03
CA CYS A 152 7.77 4.08 11.41
C CYS A 152 8.37 5.49 11.47
N ILE A 153 9.44 5.74 10.70
CA ILE A 153 10.09 7.05 10.60
C ILE A 153 9.12 8.10 10.07
N SER A 154 8.29 7.73 9.09
CA SER A 154 7.28 8.60 8.47
C SER A 154 5.93 8.60 9.21
N GLY A 155 5.82 7.91 10.35
CA GLY A 155 4.57 7.80 11.12
C GLY A 155 3.44 6.96 10.50
N LEU A 156 3.64 6.38 9.32
CA LEU A 156 2.66 5.57 8.59
C LEU A 156 2.30 4.25 9.32
N CYS A 157 3.19 3.68 10.13
CA CYS A 157 2.91 2.43 10.86
C CYS A 157 1.94 2.59 12.04
N LYS A 158 1.75 3.80 12.58
CA LYS A 158 0.96 4.05 13.81
C LYS A 158 -0.49 4.46 13.56
N MET A 159 -0.85 4.73 12.31
CA MET A 159 -2.19 5.19 11.97
C MET A 159 -3.12 3.99 11.80
N ASP A 160 -4.37 4.09 12.24
CA ASP A 160 -5.45 3.14 11.90
C ASP A 160 -5.86 3.28 10.44
N PRO A 161 -6.19 2.19 9.71
CA PRO A 161 -6.61 2.23 8.31
C PRO A 161 -7.97 2.92 8.17
N VAL A 162 -7.97 4.24 8.37
CA VAL A 162 -9.08 5.15 8.20
C VAL A 162 -8.68 6.08 7.06
N ALA A 163 -9.57 6.24 6.09
CA ALA A 163 -9.37 7.17 5.00
C ALA A 163 -9.51 8.59 5.55
N SER A 164 -8.40 9.16 6.03
CA SER A 164 -8.31 10.58 6.31
C SER A 164 -8.18 11.33 4.98
N LYS A 165 -8.93 12.43 4.83
CA LYS A 165 -8.59 13.44 3.82
C LYS A 165 -7.14 13.85 4.07
N VAL A 166 -6.35 14.02 3.01
CA VAL A 166 -4.95 14.46 3.13
C VAL A 166 -4.94 15.81 3.86
N SER A 167 -4.52 15.81 5.12
CA SER A 167 -4.23 17.01 5.90
C SER A 167 -2.86 17.52 5.47
N VAL A 168 -2.84 18.71 4.89
CA VAL A 168 -1.61 19.41 4.50
C VAL A 168 -1.08 20.12 5.76
N CYS A 169 0.19 19.94 6.09
CA CYS A 169 0.87 20.92 6.95
C CYS A 169 1.10 22.16 6.10
N GLU A 170 0.50 23.29 6.50
CA GLU A 170 0.76 24.62 5.95
C GLU A 170 2.23 25.04 6.14
#